data_AF-A0A4R4AV89-F1
#
_entry.id   AF-A0A4R4AV89-F1
#
_cell.length_a   1.000
_cell.length_b   1.000
_cell.length_c   1.000
_cell.angle_alpha   90.00
_cell.angle_beta   90.00
_cell.angle_gamma   90.00
#
_symmetry.space_group_name_H-M   'P 1'
#
loop_
_entity.id
_entity.type
_entity.pdbx_description
1 polymer ?
#
loop_
_entity_poly.entity_id
_entity_poly.type
_entity_poly.pdbx_seq_one_letter_code
_entity_poly.pdbx_strand_id
1 'polypeptide(L)'
;MQSTEAHMKEKQRREKIEIIFSHRVKGESYFHGSSYQWKNIVYQNYNRIQQKELKMEQLISKMEKEGILFAQHRSLIHYPVIDFVKYIAKVYKETIEIQ
;
A
#
# COMPACT_ATOMS: atom_id res chain seq x y z
N MET A 1 -29.51 16.16 10.01
CA MET A 1 -28.22 15.99 10.74
C MET A 1 -27.28 14.93 10.13
N GLN A 2 -27.74 13.96 9.31
CA GLN A 2 -26.86 12.94 8.70
C GLN A 2 -25.79 13.46 7.71
N SER A 3 -26.00 14.63 7.10
CA SER A 3 -25.08 15.19 6.08
C SER A 3 -23.71 15.62 6.66
N THR A 4 -23.69 16.18 7.87
CA THR A 4 -22.46 16.70 8.48
C THR A 4 -21.52 15.59 8.93
N GLU A 5 -22.05 14.52 9.53
CA GLU A 5 -21.24 13.38 9.98
C GLU A 5 -20.63 12.60 8.82
N ALA A 6 -21.41 12.36 7.75
CA ALA A 6 -20.92 11.70 6.55
C ALA A 6 -19.81 12.52 5.88
N HIS A 7 -19.98 13.84 5.81
CA HIS A 7 -18.98 14.75 5.27
C HIS A 7 -17.68 14.74 6.10
N MET A 8 -17.80 14.76 7.43
CA MET A 8 -16.64 14.67 8.33
C MET A 8 -15.89 13.35 8.19
N LYS A 9 -16.60 12.22 8.08
CA LYS A 9 -15.98 10.90 7.86
C LYS A 9 -15.24 10.82 6.52
N GLU A 10 -15.85 11.35 5.45
CA GLU A 10 -15.20 11.37 4.13
C GLU A 10 -13.95 12.25 4.11
N LYS A 11 -13.99 13.41 4.78
CA LYS A 11 -12.82 14.28 4.95
C LYS A 11 -11.68 13.55 5.66
N GLN A 12 -11.96 12.92 6.81
CA GLN A 12 -10.96 12.14 7.55
C GLN A 12 -10.38 10.99 6.73
N ARG A 13 -11.22 10.33 5.91
CA ARG A 13 -10.78 9.27 5.01
C ARG A 13 -9.80 9.79 3.97
N ARG A 14 -10.08 10.94 3.34
CA ARG A 14 -9.20 11.57 2.35
C ARG A 14 -7.86 11.98 2.95
N GLU A 15 -7.88 12.60 4.13
CA GLU A 15 -6.66 12.99 4.85
C GLU A 15 -5.77 11.78 5.16
N LYS A 16 -6.35 10.66 5.60
CA LYS A 16 -5.60 9.41 5.79
C LYS A 16 -4.96 8.91 4.51
N ILE A 17 -5.70 8.92 3.39
CA ILE A 17 -5.16 8.49 2.09
C ILE A 17 -4.00 9.40 1.68
N GLU A 18 -4.12 10.71 1.85
CA GLU A 18 -3.03 11.65 1.54
C GLU A 18 -1.79 11.38 2.40
N ILE A 19 -1.96 11.14 3.70
CA ILE A 19 -0.87 10.74 4.61
C ILE A 19 -0.21 9.43 4.19
N ILE A 20 -1.02 8.45 3.72
CA ILE A 20 -0.53 7.16 3.23
C ILE A 20 0.32 7.35 1.96
N PHE A 21 -0.20 8.03 0.94
CA PHE A 21 0.47 8.13 -0.35
C PHE A 21 1.65 9.13 -0.35
N SER A 22 1.66 10.11 0.54
CA SER A 22 2.80 11.05 0.71
C SER A 22 4.00 10.44 1.44
N HIS A 23 3.83 9.28 2.09
CA HIS A 23 4.91 8.61 2.79
C HIS A 23 6.01 8.17 1.83
N ARG A 24 7.23 8.63 2.05
CA ARG A 24 8.41 8.20 1.29
C ARG A 24 8.89 6.84 1.79
N VAL A 25 8.85 5.87 0.90
CA VAL A 25 9.29 4.49 1.17
C VAL A 25 10.73 4.31 0.72
N LYS A 26 11.56 3.68 1.57
CA LYS A 26 12.91 3.31 1.16
C LYS A 26 12.84 2.22 0.09
N GLY A 27 13.52 2.42 -1.04
CA GLY A 27 13.46 1.51 -2.18
C GLY A 27 12.38 1.87 -3.21
N GLU A 28 11.82 3.08 -3.18
CA GLU A 28 10.96 3.57 -4.27
C GLU A 28 11.66 3.52 -5.65
N SER A 29 12.98 3.73 -5.70
CA SER A 29 13.78 3.61 -6.92
C SER A 29 13.93 2.17 -7.42
N TYR A 30 13.43 1.17 -6.69
CA TYR A 30 13.43 -0.22 -7.13
C TYR A 30 12.32 -0.51 -8.14
N PHE A 31 11.42 0.45 -8.34
CA PHE A 31 10.36 0.41 -9.34
C PHE A 31 10.66 1.44 -10.42
N HIS A 32 10.32 1.12 -11.66
CA HIS A 32 10.25 2.13 -12.71
C HIS A 32 8.94 2.91 -12.61
N GLY A 33 8.98 4.19 -12.97
CA GLY A 33 7.80 5.04 -13.00
C GLY A 33 7.45 5.66 -11.64
N SER A 34 6.18 6.03 -11.48
CA SER A 34 5.71 6.75 -10.30
C SER A 34 5.48 5.81 -9.13
N SER A 35 5.93 6.20 -7.93
CA SER A 35 5.67 5.41 -6.72
C SER A 35 4.19 5.27 -6.41
N TYR A 36 3.35 6.19 -6.89
CA TYR A 36 1.90 6.11 -6.78
C TYR A 36 1.33 4.83 -7.41
N GLN A 37 1.87 4.38 -8.54
CA GLN A 37 1.32 3.25 -9.29
C GLN A 37 1.38 1.97 -8.46
N TRP A 38 2.56 1.64 -7.96
CA TRP A 38 2.76 0.42 -7.17
C TRP A 38 2.12 0.54 -5.77
N LYS A 39 2.18 1.72 -5.13
CA LYS A 39 1.52 1.98 -3.85
C LYS A 39 0.01 1.80 -3.94
N ASN A 40 -0.60 2.24 -5.04
CA ASN A 40 -2.04 2.06 -5.23
C ASN A 40 -2.41 0.58 -5.26
N ILE A 41 -1.65 -0.27 -5.96
CA ILE A 41 -1.90 -1.72 -5.99
C ILE A 41 -1.82 -2.31 -4.59
N VAL A 42 -0.78 -1.95 -3.82
CA VAL A 42 -0.60 -2.42 -2.43
C VAL A 42 -1.78 -1.96 -1.56
N TYR A 43 -2.15 -0.69 -1.63
CA TYR A 43 -3.25 -0.11 -0.86
C TYR A 43 -4.59 -0.77 -1.16
N GLN A 44 -4.93 -0.99 -2.44
CA GLN A 44 -6.18 -1.67 -2.83
C GLN A 44 -6.25 -3.14 -2.35
N ASN A 45 -5.11 -3.76 -2.08
CA ASN A 45 -5.05 -5.15 -1.61
C ASN A 45 -4.75 -5.27 -0.10
N TYR A 46 -4.64 -4.15 0.63
CA TYR A 46 -4.26 -4.13 2.05
C TYR A 46 -5.16 -5.02 2.93
N ASN A 47 -6.48 -4.95 2.78
CA ASN A 47 -7.41 -5.77 3.57
C ASN A 47 -7.18 -7.27 3.36
N ARG A 48 -6.89 -7.68 2.11
CA ARG A 48 -6.61 -9.09 1.77
C ARG A 48 -5.28 -9.57 2.35
N ILE A 49 -4.29 -8.68 2.41
CA ILE A 49 -3.01 -8.95 3.09
C ILE A 49 -3.25 -9.13 4.58
N GLN A 50 -3.99 -8.21 5.20
CA GLN A 50 -4.32 -8.26 6.63
C GLN A 50 -5.09 -9.52 7.02
N GLN A 51 -6.02 -9.95 6.17
CA GLN A 51 -6.79 -11.19 6.34
C GLN A 51 -6.01 -12.47 5.97
N LYS A 52 -4.74 -12.34 5.58
CA LYS A 52 -3.87 -13.44 5.14
C LYS A 52 -4.40 -14.18 3.90
N GLU A 53 -5.26 -13.54 3.12
CA GLU A 53 -5.79 -14.06 1.84
C GLU A 53 -4.84 -13.82 0.67
N LEU A 54 -3.91 -12.88 0.81
CA LEU A 54 -2.92 -12.52 -0.22
C LEU A 54 -1.51 -12.45 0.38
N LYS A 55 -0.63 -13.34 -0.05
CA LYS A 55 0.79 -13.35 0.34
C LYS A 55 1.60 -12.30 -0.41
N MET A 56 2.75 -11.91 0.14
CA MET A 56 3.62 -10.90 -0.49
C MET A 56 4.05 -11.27 -1.91
N GLU A 57 4.45 -12.52 -2.13
CA GLU A 57 4.85 -13.00 -3.47
C GLU A 57 3.71 -12.93 -4.49
N GLN A 58 2.47 -13.18 -4.05
CA GLN A 58 1.29 -13.08 -4.90
C GLN A 58 0.98 -11.62 -5.25
N LEU A 59 1.14 -10.71 -4.29
CA LEU A 59 1.01 -9.27 -4.51
C LEU A 59 2.04 -8.77 -5.51
N ILE A 60 3.31 -9.14 -5.36
CA ILE A 60 4.37 -8.75 -6.30
C ILE A 60 4.10 -9.30 -7.71
N SER A 61 3.66 -10.56 -7.82
CA SER A 61 3.24 -11.13 -9.10
C SER A 61 2.07 -10.36 -9.73
N LYS A 62 1.13 -9.87 -8.91
CA LYS A 62 0.00 -9.05 -9.36
C LYS A 62 0.48 -7.69 -9.87
N MET A 63 1.45 -7.07 -9.20
CA MET A 63 2.04 -5.79 -9.62
C MET A 63 2.68 -5.92 -11.02
N GLU A 64 3.44 -6.98 -11.28
CA GLU A 64 4.01 -7.23 -12.61
C GLU A 64 2.93 -7.42 -13.69
N LYS A 65 1.88 -8.19 -13.38
CA LYS A 65 0.73 -8.40 -14.28
C LYS A 65 -0.02 -7.10 -14.59
N GLU A 66 0.00 -6.15 -13.67
CA GLU A 66 -0.57 -4.80 -13.84
C GLU A 66 0.41 -3.82 -14.48
N GLY A 67 1.57 -4.30 -14.95
CA GLY A 67 2.53 -3.52 -15.74
C GLY A 67 3.56 -2.75 -14.91
N ILE A 68 3.67 -3.02 -13.60
CA ILE A 68 4.77 -2.46 -12.81
C ILE A 68 6.07 -3.14 -13.20
N LEU A 69 7.02 -2.34 -13.68
CA LEU A 69 8.37 -2.80 -14.02
C LEU A 69 9.30 -2.59 -12.83
N PHE A 70 10.14 -3.58 -12.54
CA PHE A 70 11.12 -3.54 -11.46
C PHE A 70 12.51 -3.18 -11.98
N ALA A 71 13.16 -2.23 -11.32
CA ALA A 71 14.55 -1.86 -11.54
C ALA A 71 15.52 -2.71 -10.71
N GLN A 72 15.00 -3.59 -9.84
CA GLN A 72 15.76 -4.47 -8.96
C GLN A 72 15.16 -5.88 -8.97
N HIS A 73 15.94 -6.85 -8.47
CA HIS A 73 15.49 -8.24 -8.35
C HIS A 73 14.28 -8.38 -7.42
N ARG A 74 13.35 -9.30 -7.70
CA ARG A 74 12.10 -9.51 -6.93
C ARG A 74 12.31 -9.70 -5.43
N SER A 75 13.40 -10.35 -5.02
CA SER A 75 13.72 -10.51 -3.60
C SER A 75 13.92 -9.16 -2.88
N LEU A 76 14.42 -8.13 -3.58
CA LEU A 76 14.58 -6.78 -3.05
C LEU A 76 13.28 -5.97 -3.09
N ILE A 77 12.36 -6.29 -3.99
CA ILE A 77 11.05 -5.62 -4.10
C ILE A 77 10.18 -5.83 -2.85
N HIS A 78 10.40 -6.94 -2.14
CA HIS A 78 9.71 -7.21 -0.88
C HIS A 78 9.89 -6.10 0.15
N TYR A 79 11.09 -5.51 0.26
CA TYR A 79 11.38 -4.51 1.29
C TYR A 79 10.49 -3.27 1.21
N PRO A 80 10.44 -2.52 0.09
CA PRO A 80 9.58 -1.34 -0.02
C PRO A 80 8.09 -1.70 0.09
N VAL A 81 7.66 -2.86 -0.43
CA VAL A 81 6.25 -3.28 -0.33
C VAL A 81 5.87 -3.54 1.12
N ILE A 82 6.70 -4.28 1.87
CA ILE A 82 6.49 -4.59 3.29
C ILE A 82 6.51 -3.31 4.13
N ASP A 83 7.46 -2.41 3.88
CA ASP A 83 7.56 -1.13 4.59
C ASP A 83 6.27 -0.31 4.41
N PHE A 84 5.76 -0.26 3.17
CA PHE A 84 4.52 0.44 2.87
C PHE A 84 3.28 -0.21 3.51
N VAL A 85 3.17 -1.55 3.48
CA VAL A 85 2.10 -2.29 4.16
C VAL A 85 2.09 -1.99 5.67
N LYS A 86 3.27 -2.00 6.31
CA LYS A 86 3.40 -1.66 7.73
C LYS A 86 3.02 -0.21 8.01
N TYR A 87 3.37 0.70 7.10
CA TYR A 87 2.99 2.10 7.22
C TYR A 87 1.46 2.30 7.13
N ILE A 88 0.77 1.60 6.23
CA ILE A 88 -0.70 1.62 6.16
C ILE A 88 -1.29 1.17 7.50
N ALA A 89 -0.84 0.02 8.03
CA ALA A 89 -1.30 -0.49 9.32
C ALA A 89 -1.07 0.50 10.47
N LYS A 90 0.09 1.19 10.48
CA LYS A 90 0.39 2.25 11.44
C LYS A 90 -0.61 3.41 11.37
N VAL A 91 -0.97 3.85 10.16
CA VAL A 91 -1.96 4.94 9.97
C VAL A 91 -3.35 4.54 10.44
N TYR A 92 -3.75 3.28 10.20
CA TYR A 92 -5.03 2.74 10.67
C TYR A 92 -5.02 2.30 12.15
N LYS A 93 -3.85 2.28 12.81
CA LYS A 93 -3.65 1.75 14.16
C LYS A 93 -4.02 0.27 14.29
N GLU A 94 -3.67 -0.49 13.27
CA GLU A 94 -3.94 -1.93 13.16
C GLU A 94 -2.65 -2.72 13.36
N THR A 95 -2.79 -3.96 13.82
CA THR A 95 -1.68 -4.92 13.85
C THR A 95 -1.65 -5.66 12.52
N ILE A 96 -0.46 -5.89 11.97
CA ILE A 96 -0.28 -6.64 10.74
C ILE A 96 0.82 -7.69 10.87
N GLU A 97 0.51 -8.91 10.48
CA GLU A 97 1.44 -10.03 10.36
C GLU A 97 1.63 -10.33 8.88
N ILE A 98 2.87 -10.26 8.41
CA ILE A 98 3.21 -10.45 7.00
C ILE A 98 3.77 -11.87 6.81
N GLN A 99 3.21 -12.60 5.85
CA GLN A 99 3.60 -13.96 5.45
C GLN A 99 4.23 -14.01 4.06
#